data_AF-A0A848J8I4-F1
#
_entry.id   AF-A0A848J8I4-F1
#
_cell.length_a   1.000
_cell.length_b   1.000
_cell.length_c   1.000
_cell.angle_alpha   90.00
_cell.angle_beta   90.00
_cell.angle_gamma   90.00
#
_symmetry.space_group_name_H-M   'P 1'
#
loop_
_entity.id
_entity.type
_entity.pdbx_description
1 polymer ?
#
loop_
_entity_poly.entity_id
_entity_poly.type
_entity_poly.pdbx_seq_one_letter_code
_entity_poly.pdbx_strand_id
1 'polypeptide(L)'
;MKNRILTHLKRFIFEFVIVTLGILSAFSINKWDENRKLKAEEITSYKALKSDLESELFVFSFYKKPLINARQYLKPVLENNHENIDSLLTYLHTGFDLQERNATYINLKYSGKLGLISNDKIKSRVTMYYETYYQGLESMSNWNYDFNLNFLQPYMIANFKFNPDESDILENLKQDEFLNLIRSRYQLVEYNISTIEKSENLINKIIEEIDAELIEQEKDV
;
A
#
# COMPACT_ATOMS: atom_id res chain seq x y z
N MET A 1 -24.05 9.43 75.08
CA MET A 1 -23.92 10.15 73.77
C MET A 1 -22.86 9.54 72.85
N LYS A 2 -21.62 9.30 73.31
CA LYS A 2 -20.50 8.81 72.49
C LYS A 2 -20.78 7.53 71.67
N ASN A 3 -21.50 6.56 72.24
CA ASN A 3 -21.81 5.29 71.55
C ASN A 3 -22.86 5.43 70.43
N ARG A 4 -23.82 6.37 70.53
CA ARG A 4 -24.82 6.57 69.45
C ARG A 4 -24.19 7.23 68.22
N ILE A 5 -23.32 8.22 68.42
CA ILE A 5 -22.62 8.92 67.34
C ILE A 5 -21.75 7.94 66.54
N LEU A 6 -21.02 7.05 67.24
CA LEU A 6 -20.18 6.03 66.58
C LEU A 6 -21.01 5.05 65.75
N THR A 7 -22.19 4.65 66.22
CA THR A 7 -23.11 3.77 65.48
C THR A 7 -23.67 4.45 64.24
N HIS A 8 -24.07 5.72 64.34
CA HIS A 8 -24.57 6.48 63.18
C HIS A 8 -23.47 6.70 62.13
N LEU A 9 -22.25 7.03 62.57
CA LEU A 9 -21.10 7.22 61.67
C LEU A 9 -20.72 5.93 60.94
N LYS A 10 -20.68 4.78 61.64
CA LYS A 10 -20.43 3.47 61.01
C LYS A 10 -21.47 3.13 59.95
N ARG A 11 -22.75 3.39 60.24
CA ARG A 11 -23.84 3.14 59.28
C ARG A 11 -23.70 4.01 58.03
N PHE A 12 -23.40 5.29 58.20
CA PHE A 12 -23.20 6.22 57.09
C PHE A 12 -21.96 5.86 56.25
N ILE A 13 -20.85 5.48 56.87
CA ILE A 13 -19.64 5.01 56.16
C ILE A 13 -19.96 3.75 55.35
N PHE A 14 -20.67 2.79 55.94
CA PHE A 14 -21.03 1.56 55.25
C PHE A 14 -21.97 1.83 54.05
N GLU A 15 -22.96 2.70 54.24
CA GLU A 15 -23.87 3.15 53.18
C GLU A 15 -23.10 3.87 52.05
N PHE A 16 -22.17 4.77 52.39
CA PHE A 16 -21.30 5.42 51.42
C PHE A 16 -20.43 4.41 50.65
N VAL A 17 -19.81 3.45 51.35
CA VAL A 17 -19.00 2.40 50.72
C VAL A 17 -19.84 1.57 49.74
N ILE A 18 -21.05 1.16 50.12
CA ILE A 18 -21.93 0.41 49.22
C ILE A 18 -22.29 1.22 47.97
N VAL A 19 -22.69 2.48 48.13
CA VAL A 19 -23.05 3.35 47.00
C VAL A 19 -21.86 3.56 46.08
N THR A 20 -20.67 3.84 46.64
CA THR A 20 -19.44 4.01 45.84
C THR A 20 -19.05 2.75 45.10
N LEU A 21 -19.12 1.57 45.73
CA LEU A 21 -18.89 0.28 45.06
C LEU A 21 -19.89 0.06 43.92
N GLY A 22 -21.17 0.38 44.13
CA GLY A 22 -22.18 0.28 43.07
C GLY A 22 -21.84 1.14 41.85
N ILE A 23 -21.46 2.40 42.07
CA ILE A 23 -21.07 3.34 40.99
C ILE A 23 -19.79 2.86 40.29
N LEU A 24 -18.76 2.47 41.05
CA LEU A 24 -17.49 1.99 40.50
C LEU A 24 -17.65 0.71 39.70
N SER A 25 -18.49 -0.23 40.16
CA SER A 25 -18.80 -1.46 39.42
C SER A 25 -19.55 -1.13 38.12
N ALA A 26 -20.55 -0.25 38.15
CA ALA A 26 -21.28 0.16 36.95
C ALA A 26 -20.35 0.82 35.91
N PHE A 27 -19.49 1.74 36.36
CA PHE A 27 -18.50 2.38 35.50
C PHE A 27 -17.47 1.38 34.94
N SER A 28 -17.03 0.43 35.75
CA SER A 28 -16.07 -0.62 35.31
C SER A 28 -16.68 -1.53 34.25
N ILE A 29 -17.94 -1.94 34.41
CA ILE A 29 -18.66 -2.75 33.42
C ILE A 29 -18.82 -1.98 32.11
N ASN A 30 -19.18 -0.69 32.19
CA ASN A 30 -19.32 0.15 30.99
C ASN A 30 -17.99 0.29 30.24
N LYS A 31 -16.89 0.57 30.94
CA LYS A 31 -15.55 0.63 30.34
C LYS A 31 -15.12 -0.69 29.72
N TRP A 32 -15.45 -1.81 30.35
CA TRP A 32 -15.15 -3.14 29.80
C TRP A 32 -15.92 -3.40 28.50
N ASP A 33 -17.21 -3.06 28.44
CA ASP A 33 -18.02 -3.18 27.22
C ASP A 33 -17.52 -2.27 26.08
N GLU A 34 -17.15 -1.03 26.40
CA GLU A 34 -16.53 -0.09 25.46
C GLU A 34 -15.21 -0.62 24.91
N ASN A 35 -14.31 -1.09 25.78
CA ASN A 35 -13.03 -1.67 25.36
C ASN A 35 -13.22 -2.91 24.47
N ARG A 36 -14.20 -3.76 24.78
CA ARG A 36 -14.52 -4.93 23.94
C ARG A 36 -15.00 -4.51 22.56
N LYS A 37 -15.83 -3.47 22.47
CA LYS A 37 -16.29 -2.92 21.18
C LYS A 37 -15.14 -2.32 20.38
N LEU A 38 -14.25 -1.56 21.02
CA LEU A 38 -13.06 -0.98 20.37
C LEU A 38 -12.13 -2.08 19.83
N LYS A 39 -11.89 -3.13 20.61
CA LYS A 39 -11.08 -4.29 20.16
C LYS A 39 -11.71 -5.00 18.97
N ALA A 40 -13.04 -5.17 18.96
CA ALA A 40 -13.75 -5.74 17.82
C ALA A 40 -13.62 -4.85 16.55
N GLU A 41 -13.76 -3.54 16.69
CA GLU A 41 -13.56 -2.59 15.58
C GLU A 41 -12.10 -2.60 15.05
N GLU A 42 -11.12 -2.72 15.95
CA GLU A 42 -9.71 -2.84 15.59
C GLU A 42 -9.43 -4.13 14.79
N ILE A 43 -9.94 -5.29 15.25
CA ILE A 43 -9.82 -6.57 14.54
C ILE A 43 -10.44 -6.47 13.13
N THR A 44 -11.62 -5.87 13.02
CA THR A 44 -12.26 -5.65 11.71
C THR A 44 -11.40 -4.74 10.82
N SER A 45 -10.81 -3.69 11.39
CA SER A 45 -9.92 -2.76 10.67
C SER A 45 -8.65 -3.45 10.18
N TYR A 46 -8.02 -4.30 11.00
CA TYR A 46 -6.86 -5.10 10.59
C TYR A 46 -7.18 -6.04 9.44
N LYS A 47 -8.31 -6.77 9.51
CA LYS A 47 -8.73 -7.68 8.44
C LYS A 47 -8.99 -6.94 7.12
N ALA A 48 -9.63 -5.78 7.19
CA ALA A 48 -9.89 -4.94 6.02
C ALA A 48 -8.59 -4.36 5.43
N LEU A 49 -7.68 -3.84 6.26
CA LEU A 49 -6.36 -3.37 5.83
C LEU A 49 -5.55 -4.49 5.16
N LYS A 50 -5.53 -5.68 5.78
CA LYS A 50 -4.87 -6.85 5.19
C LYS A 50 -5.44 -7.19 3.82
N SER A 51 -6.76 -7.24 3.69
CA SER A 51 -7.43 -7.53 2.41
C SER A 51 -7.08 -6.51 1.32
N ASP A 52 -7.03 -5.22 1.67
CA ASP A 52 -6.64 -4.15 0.74
C ASP A 52 -5.18 -4.36 0.26
N LEU A 53 -4.27 -4.61 1.20
CA LEU A 53 -2.85 -4.85 0.95
C LEU A 53 -2.58 -6.12 0.11
N GLU A 54 -3.31 -7.21 0.38
CA GLU A 54 -3.24 -8.44 -0.42
C GLU A 54 -3.72 -8.21 -1.86
N SER A 55 -4.77 -7.41 -2.05
CA SER A 55 -5.24 -7.01 -3.38
C SER A 55 -4.17 -6.20 -4.13
N GLU A 56 -3.44 -5.35 -3.41
CA GLU A 56 -2.36 -4.54 -3.97
C GLU A 56 -1.16 -5.38 -4.41
N LEU A 57 -0.76 -6.38 -3.61
CA LEU A 57 0.27 -7.37 -3.99
C LEU A 57 -0.12 -8.13 -5.27
N PHE A 58 -1.40 -8.49 -5.41
CA PHE A 58 -1.89 -9.13 -6.62
C PHE A 58 -1.70 -8.23 -7.85
N VAL A 59 -2.05 -6.94 -7.74
CA VAL A 59 -1.84 -5.95 -8.80
C VAL A 59 -0.35 -5.78 -9.13
N PHE A 60 0.52 -5.71 -8.13
CA PHE A 60 1.96 -5.64 -8.35
C PHE A 60 2.48 -6.85 -9.13
N SER A 61 2.02 -8.05 -8.81
CA SER A 61 2.41 -9.26 -9.54
C SER A 61 2.03 -9.20 -11.04
N PHE A 62 0.87 -8.60 -11.34
CA PHE A 62 0.38 -8.42 -12.71
C PHE A 62 1.26 -7.46 -13.53
N TYR A 63 1.72 -6.35 -12.94
CA TYR A 63 2.56 -5.35 -13.62
C TYR A 63 4.05 -5.71 -13.61
N LYS A 64 4.55 -6.35 -12.55
CA LYS A 64 5.98 -6.67 -12.39
C LYS A 64 6.48 -7.63 -13.46
N LYS A 65 5.68 -8.63 -13.86
CA LYS A 65 6.07 -9.61 -14.87
C LYS A 65 6.34 -8.97 -16.25
N PRO A 66 5.43 -8.15 -16.84
CA PRO A 66 5.71 -7.38 -18.05
C PRO A 66 6.97 -6.50 -17.94
N LEU A 67 7.17 -5.82 -16.81
CA LEU A 67 8.35 -4.97 -16.59
C LEU A 67 9.64 -5.79 -16.60
N ILE A 68 9.68 -6.96 -15.95
CA ILE A 68 10.84 -7.85 -15.97
C ILE A 68 11.14 -8.33 -17.40
N ASN A 69 10.11 -8.67 -18.18
CA ASN A 69 10.27 -9.08 -19.57
C ASN A 69 10.82 -7.91 -20.43
N ALA A 70 10.28 -6.70 -20.25
CA ALA A 70 10.76 -5.50 -20.92
C ALA A 70 12.23 -5.22 -20.58
N ARG A 71 12.64 -5.34 -19.31
CA ARG A 71 14.04 -5.24 -18.89
C ARG A 71 14.94 -6.25 -19.62
N GLN A 72 14.52 -7.52 -19.63
CA GLN A 72 15.28 -8.61 -20.24
C GLN A 72 15.41 -8.45 -21.76
N TYR A 73 14.42 -7.82 -22.40
CA TYR A 73 14.41 -7.56 -23.83
C TYR A 73 15.18 -6.29 -24.22
N LEU A 74 14.92 -5.16 -23.55
CA LEU A 74 15.48 -3.85 -23.94
C LEU A 74 16.98 -3.75 -23.66
N LYS A 75 17.49 -4.47 -22.66
CA LYS A 75 18.93 -4.46 -22.34
C LYS A 75 19.80 -4.98 -23.50
N PRO A 76 19.57 -6.18 -24.05
CA PRO A 76 20.28 -6.66 -25.24
C PRO A 76 20.20 -5.70 -26.44
N VAL A 77 19.04 -5.08 -26.69
CA VAL A 77 18.87 -4.10 -27.77
C VAL A 77 19.82 -2.92 -27.59
N LEU A 78 19.94 -2.39 -26.37
CA LEU A 78 20.89 -1.32 -26.05
C LEU A 78 22.37 -1.75 -26.14
N GLU A 79 22.64 -3.05 -26.11
CA GLU A 79 23.96 -3.67 -26.28
C GLU A 79 24.24 -4.05 -27.75
N ASN A 80 23.42 -3.56 -28.70
CA ASN A 80 23.46 -3.84 -30.14
C ASN A 80 23.15 -5.30 -30.53
N ASN A 81 22.42 -6.02 -29.68
CA ASN A 81 21.82 -7.30 -30.06
C ASN A 81 20.38 -7.09 -30.53
N HIS A 82 20.14 -7.26 -31.83
CA HIS A 82 18.83 -7.05 -32.46
C HIS A 82 18.13 -8.36 -32.86
N GLU A 83 18.46 -9.49 -32.23
CA GLU A 83 17.70 -10.73 -32.42
C GLU A 83 16.24 -10.54 -31.97
N ASN A 84 15.27 -10.89 -32.84
CA ASN A 84 13.83 -10.74 -32.60
C ASN A 84 13.39 -9.29 -32.31
N ILE A 85 13.87 -8.33 -33.13
CA ILE A 85 13.58 -6.91 -32.94
C ILE A 85 12.11 -6.50 -33.23
N ASP A 86 11.36 -7.40 -33.87
CA ASP A 86 9.92 -7.26 -34.16
C ASP A 86 9.08 -6.91 -32.92
N SER A 87 9.52 -7.36 -31.75
CA SER A 87 8.85 -7.17 -30.47
C SER A 87 9.21 -5.85 -29.77
N LEU A 88 10.15 -5.06 -30.29
CA LEU A 88 10.68 -3.87 -29.61
C LEU A 88 9.58 -2.88 -29.24
N LEU A 89 8.68 -2.59 -30.19
CA LEU A 89 7.63 -1.62 -29.97
C LEU A 89 6.66 -2.05 -28.87
N THR A 90 6.39 -3.36 -28.73
CA THR A 90 5.58 -3.92 -27.64
C THR A 90 6.21 -3.62 -26.28
N TYR A 91 7.52 -3.85 -26.15
CA TYR A 91 8.24 -3.58 -24.90
C TYR A 91 8.40 -2.08 -24.63
N LEU A 92 8.46 -1.25 -25.67
CA LEU A 92 8.43 0.21 -25.52
C LEU A 92 7.10 0.75 -25.02
N HIS A 93 5.98 0.03 -25.14
CA HIS A 93 4.69 0.43 -24.61
C HIS A 93 4.37 -0.19 -23.24
N THR A 94 5.28 -0.99 -22.67
CA THR A 94 5.08 -1.57 -21.33
C THR A 94 5.01 -0.45 -20.29
N GLY A 95 3.92 -0.39 -19.53
CA GLY A 95 3.68 0.66 -18.55
C GLY A 95 3.04 0.15 -17.26
N PHE A 96 2.83 1.08 -16.35
CA PHE A 96 2.12 0.87 -15.09
C PHE A 96 1.01 1.92 -14.98
N ASP A 97 -0.14 1.48 -14.48
CA ASP A 97 -1.25 2.36 -14.14
C ASP A 97 -1.63 2.09 -12.68
N LEU A 98 -1.68 3.15 -11.89
CA LEU A 98 -1.95 3.04 -10.46
C LEU A 98 -3.44 2.80 -10.23
N GLN A 99 -3.76 1.63 -9.68
CA GLN A 99 -5.12 1.31 -9.25
C GLN A 99 -5.19 1.44 -7.73
N GLU A 100 -5.99 2.39 -7.24
CA GLU A 100 -6.05 2.63 -5.80
C GLU A 100 -6.74 1.50 -5.02
N ARG A 101 -6.01 0.97 -4.03
CA ARG A 101 -6.45 -0.10 -3.12
C ARG A 101 -6.28 0.33 -1.66
N ASN A 102 -6.66 1.57 -1.35
CA ASN A 102 -6.41 2.22 -0.06
C ASN A 102 -7.70 2.59 0.70
N ALA A 103 -8.84 2.00 0.32
CA ALA A 103 -10.17 2.39 0.82
C ALA A 103 -10.26 2.33 2.36
N THR A 104 -9.74 1.26 2.97
CA THR A 104 -9.75 1.12 4.44
C THR A 104 -8.90 2.19 5.10
N TYR A 105 -7.70 2.43 4.58
CA TYR A 105 -6.80 3.45 5.14
C TYR A 105 -7.40 4.86 5.04
N ILE A 106 -7.93 5.23 3.87
CA ILE A 106 -8.63 6.50 3.64
C ILE A 106 -9.78 6.67 4.64
N ASN A 107 -10.63 5.64 4.79
CA ASN A 107 -11.74 5.67 5.72
C ASN A 107 -11.27 5.87 7.17
N LEU A 108 -10.26 5.13 7.62
CA LEU A 108 -9.69 5.27 8.97
C LEU A 108 -9.07 6.65 9.20
N LYS A 109 -8.33 7.19 8.22
CA LYS A 109 -7.69 8.50 8.29
C LYS A 109 -8.72 9.62 8.40
N TYR A 110 -9.66 9.69 7.46
CA TYR A 110 -10.61 10.82 7.38
C TYR A 110 -11.76 10.73 8.40
N SER A 111 -12.07 9.55 8.93
CA SER A 111 -13.02 9.42 10.04
C SER A 111 -12.39 9.68 11.42
N GLY A 112 -11.07 9.96 11.49
CA GLY A 112 -10.35 10.11 12.76
C GLY A 112 -10.18 8.79 13.53
N LYS A 113 -10.48 7.66 12.90
CA LYS A 113 -10.42 6.31 13.50
C LYS A 113 -9.07 5.62 13.34
N LEU A 114 -8.07 6.26 12.75
CA LEU A 114 -6.72 5.69 12.68
C LEU A 114 -6.12 5.38 14.07
N GLY A 115 -6.57 6.11 15.10
CA GLY A 115 -6.22 5.85 16.50
C GLY A 115 -6.79 4.55 17.08
N LEU A 116 -7.73 3.89 16.39
CA LEU A 116 -8.22 2.56 16.78
C LEU A 116 -7.12 1.49 16.66
N ILE A 117 -6.13 1.72 15.80
CA ILE A 117 -4.97 0.82 15.67
C ILE A 117 -4.02 1.09 16.83
N SER A 118 -4.14 0.23 17.84
CA SER A 118 -3.41 0.32 19.11
C SER A 118 -1.94 -0.05 18.95
N ASN A 119 -1.63 -0.97 18.02
CA ASN A 119 -0.25 -1.31 17.70
C ASN A 119 0.42 -0.18 16.90
N ASP A 120 1.24 0.62 17.59
CA ASP A 120 1.94 1.77 17.01
C ASP A 120 2.86 1.40 15.84
N LYS A 121 3.44 0.19 15.86
CA LYS A 121 4.31 -0.29 14.79
C LYS A 121 3.51 -0.52 13.51
N ILE A 122 2.39 -1.23 13.59
CA ILE A 122 1.50 -1.46 12.44
C ILE A 122 0.95 -0.13 11.94
N LYS A 123 0.42 0.71 12.83
CA LYS A 123 -0.11 2.04 12.48
C LYS A 123 0.93 2.90 11.74
N SER A 124 2.16 2.93 12.23
CA SER A 124 3.25 3.68 11.60
C SER A 124 3.61 3.13 10.22
N ARG A 125 3.69 1.80 10.05
CA ARG A 125 4.01 1.20 8.75
C ARG A 125 2.90 1.39 7.72
N VAL A 126 1.65 1.19 8.13
CA VAL A 126 0.47 1.45 7.27
C VAL A 126 0.47 2.91 6.82
N THR A 127 0.71 3.84 7.74
CA THR A 127 0.83 5.28 7.40
C THR A 127 2.00 5.53 6.45
N MET A 128 3.18 4.96 6.72
CA MET A 128 4.35 5.10 5.84
C MET A 128 4.11 4.56 4.44
N TYR A 129 3.39 3.43 4.33
CA TYR A 129 3.04 2.86 3.05
C TYR A 129 2.15 3.81 2.22
N TYR A 130 1.00 4.22 2.77
CA TYR A 130 0.04 5.04 2.05
C TYR A 130 0.44 6.52 1.89
N GLU A 131 1.23 7.08 2.81
CA GLU A 131 1.62 8.49 2.73
C GLU A 131 2.98 8.71 2.05
N THR A 132 3.86 7.70 1.99
CA THR A 132 5.20 7.85 1.39
C THR A 132 5.41 6.92 0.20
N TYR A 133 5.19 5.62 0.33
CA TYR A 133 5.48 4.68 -0.76
C TYR A 133 4.49 4.84 -1.91
N TYR A 134 3.24 5.16 -1.58
CA TYR A 134 2.19 5.41 -2.55
C TYR A 134 2.50 6.57 -3.50
N GLN A 135 3.18 7.63 -3.02
CA GLN A 135 3.65 8.74 -3.86
C GLN A 135 4.66 8.28 -4.92
N GLY A 136 5.46 7.25 -4.61
CA GLY A 136 6.37 6.62 -5.58
C GLY A 136 5.60 5.88 -6.68
N LEU A 137 4.52 5.18 -6.33
CA LEU A 137 3.64 4.51 -7.29
C LEU A 137 2.90 5.51 -8.19
N GLU A 138 2.45 6.62 -7.61
CA GLU A 138 1.81 7.71 -8.35
C GLU A 138 2.80 8.36 -9.33
N SER A 139 4.02 8.67 -8.87
CA SER A 139 5.09 9.20 -9.70
C SER A 139 5.43 8.24 -10.85
N MET A 140 5.51 6.94 -10.57
CA MET A 140 5.70 5.90 -11.57
C MET A 140 4.58 5.89 -12.62
N SER A 141 3.30 5.99 -12.22
CA SER A 141 2.17 6.06 -13.16
C SER A 141 2.28 7.32 -14.04
N ASN A 142 2.53 8.47 -13.42
CA ASN A 142 2.64 9.76 -14.11
C ASN A 142 3.80 9.80 -15.11
N TRP A 143 4.98 9.30 -14.73
CA TRP A 143 6.13 9.23 -15.64
C TRP A 143 5.91 8.27 -16.81
N ASN A 144 5.20 7.15 -16.60
CA ASN A 144 4.81 6.27 -17.69
C ASN A 144 3.85 6.98 -18.66
N TYR A 145 2.85 7.68 -18.15
CA TYR A 145 1.90 8.43 -18.96
C TYR A 145 2.60 9.53 -19.76
N ASP A 146 3.41 10.36 -19.10
CA ASP A 146 4.18 11.46 -19.69
C ASP A 146 5.17 10.96 -20.75
N PHE A 147 5.94 9.90 -20.45
CA PHE A 147 6.85 9.27 -21.41
C PHE A 147 6.12 8.83 -22.69
N ASN A 148 4.98 8.15 -22.54
CA ASN A 148 4.23 7.64 -23.69
C ASN A 148 3.66 8.77 -24.54
N LEU A 149 3.02 9.78 -23.92
CA LEU A 149 2.31 10.81 -24.67
C LEU A 149 3.22 11.91 -25.23
N ASN A 150 4.24 12.32 -24.48
CA ASN A 150 5.04 13.50 -24.84
C ASN A 150 6.35 13.14 -25.55
N PHE A 151 6.76 11.87 -25.54
CA PHE A 151 8.03 11.44 -26.13
C PHE A 151 7.87 10.27 -27.10
N LEU A 152 7.32 9.14 -26.65
CA LEU A 152 7.24 7.94 -27.48
C LEU A 152 6.23 8.08 -28.63
N GLN A 153 4.96 8.37 -28.35
CA GLN A 153 3.92 8.45 -29.39
C GLN A 153 4.22 9.48 -30.47
N PRO A 154 4.66 10.71 -30.16
CA PRO A 154 5.02 11.69 -31.18
C PRO A 154 6.13 11.19 -32.12
N TYR A 155 7.17 10.56 -31.55
CA TYR A 155 8.24 9.94 -32.34
C TYR A 155 7.70 8.81 -33.22
N MET A 156 6.85 7.94 -32.66
CA MET A 156 6.24 6.83 -33.38
C MET A 156 5.43 7.31 -34.59
N ILE A 157 4.58 8.32 -34.40
CA ILE A 157 3.74 8.89 -35.46
C ILE A 157 4.57 9.55 -36.57
N ALA A 158 5.66 10.23 -36.20
CA ALA A 158 6.50 10.94 -37.15
C ALA A 158 7.43 10.02 -37.96
N ASN A 159 7.89 8.91 -37.38
CA ASN A 159 9.01 8.14 -37.93
C ASN A 159 8.69 6.68 -38.29
N PHE A 160 7.53 6.15 -37.91
CA PHE A 160 7.13 4.79 -38.24
C PHE A 160 5.91 4.74 -39.16
N LYS A 161 5.90 3.72 -40.04
CA LYS A 161 4.72 3.36 -40.81
C LYS A 161 3.65 2.77 -39.90
N PHE A 162 2.41 2.73 -40.39
CA PHE A 162 1.36 1.94 -39.76
C PHE A 162 1.74 0.45 -39.81
N ASN A 163 1.88 -0.17 -38.64
CA ASN A 163 2.37 -1.55 -38.46
C ASN A 163 3.77 -1.78 -39.08
N PRO A 164 4.82 -1.20 -38.47
CA PRO A 164 6.18 -1.25 -39.02
C PRO A 164 6.73 -2.67 -39.00
N ASP A 165 7.52 -3.00 -40.03
CA ASP A 165 8.25 -4.26 -40.09
C ASP A 165 9.64 -4.15 -39.42
N GLU A 166 10.37 -5.25 -39.40
CA GLU A 166 11.73 -5.31 -38.83
C GLU A 166 12.69 -4.31 -39.51
N SER A 167 12.56 -4.08 -40.82
CA SER A 167 13.42 -3.13 -41.53
C SER A 167 13.17 -1.69 -41.08
N ASP A 168 11.89 -1.31 -40.90
CA ASP A 168 11.52 0.01 -40.39
C ASP A 168 12.09 0.26 -38.98
N ILE A 169 12.08 -0.78 -38.13
CA ILE A 169 12.64 -0.72 -36.77
C ILE A 169 14.17 -0.58 -36.81
N LEU A 170 14.85 -1.39 -37.62
CA LEU A 170 16.31 -1.33 -37.78
C LEU A 170 16.80 0.00 -38.37
N GLU A 171 16.01 0.64 -39.24
CA GLU A 171 16.32 1.98 -39.75
C GLU A 171 16.23 3.04 -38.64
N ASN A 172 15.17 2.99 -37.83
CA ASN A 172 14.99 3.91 -36.70
C ASN A 172 16.05 3.70 -35.61
N LEU A 173 16.54 2.48 -35.39
CA LEU A 173 17.63 2.20 -34.43
C LEU A 173 18.95 2.90 -34.78
N LYS A 174 19.13 3.37 -36.01
CA LYS A 174 20.30 4.17 -36.40
C LYS A 174 20.21 5.63 -35.91
N GLN A 175 19.03 6.06 -35.48
CA GLN A 175 18.78 7.41 -35.00
C GLN A 175 19.05 7.51 -33.49
N ASP A 176 19.91 8.44 -33.09
CA ASP A 176 20.23 8.68 -31.68
C ASP A 176 18.97 9.00 -30.84
N GLU A 177 17.99 9.68 -31.44
CA GLU A 177 16.73 10.01 -30.79
C GLU A 177 15.95 8.75 -30.38
N PHE A 178 15.82 7.77 -31.27
CA PHE A 178 15.13 6.52 -30.95
C PHE A 178 15.90 5.70 -29.91
N LEU A 179 17.23 5.62 -30.02
CA LEU A 179 18.06 4.95 -29.02
C LEU A 179 17.92 5.60 -27.63
N ASN A 180 17.80 6.93 -27.57
CA ASN A 180 17.56 7.63 -26.32
C ASN A 180 16.16 7.36 -25.75
N LEU A 181 15.14 7.19 -26.59
CA LEU A 181 13.80 6.74 -26.13
C LEU A 181 13.86 5.33 -25.55
N ILE A 182 14.55 4.40 -26.20
CA ILE A 182 14.75 3.03 -25.70
C ILE A 182 15.48 3.05 -24.36
N ARG A 183 16.57 3.83 -24.25
CA ARG A 183 17.33 3.99 -23.01
C ARG A 183 16.48 4.58 -21.88
N SER A 184 15.69 5.60 -22.19
CA SER A 184 14.78 6.23 -21.23
C SER A 184 13.71 5.25 -20.74
N ARG A 185 13.11 4.48 -21.67
CA ARG A 185 12.16 3.42 -21.29
C ARG A 185 12.83 2.36 -20.41
N TYR A 186 14.03 1.91 -20.74
CA TYR A 186 14.77 0.95 -19.92
C TYR A 186 15.00 1.47 -18.50
N GLN A 187 15.42 2.73 -18.34
CA GLN A 187 15.60 3.36 -17.03
C GLN A 187 14.28 3.45 -16.24
N LEU A 188 13.17 3.81 -16.91
CA LEU A 188 11.85 3.81 -16.29
C LEU A 188 11.45 2.41 -15.82
N VAL A 189 11.69 1.37 -16.64
CA VAL A 189 11.42 -0.02 -16.25
C VAL A 189 12.21 -0.43 -15.00
N GLU A 190 13.51 -0.11 -14.94
CA GLU A 190 14.35 -0.38 -13.75
C GLU A 190 13.81 0.32 -12.50
N TYR A 191 13.48 1.60 -12.62
CA TYR A 191 12.88 2.37 -11.53
C TYR A 191 11.55 1.75 -11.07
N ASN A 192 10.70 1.35 -12.02
CA ASN A 192 9.38 0.77 -11.72
C ASN A 192 9.50 -0.56 -10.98
N ILE A 193 10.40 -1.44 -11.43
CA ILE A 193 10.70 -2.72 -10.74
C ILE A 193 11.16 -2.44 -9.31
N SER A 194 12.11 -1.52 -9.12
CA SER A 194 12.62 -1.18 -7.78
C SER A 194 11.54 -0.62 -6.86
N THR A 195 10.66 0.24 -7.39
CA THR A 195 9.55 0.83 -6.64
C THR A 195 8.55 -0.24 -6.21
N ILE A 196 8.16 -1.15 -7.12
CA ILE A 196 7.28 -2.27 -6.80
C ILE A 196 7.91 -3.17 -5.73
N GLU A 197 9.17 -3.56 -5.87
CA GLU A 197 9.86 -4.43 -4.90
C GLU A 197 9.94 -3.83 -3.50
N LYS A 198 10.21 -2.52 -3.41
CA LYS A 198 10.22 -1.79 -2.13
C LYS A 198 8.83 -1.78 -1.49
N SER A 199 7.78 -1.55 -2.28
CA SER A 199 6.39 -1.58 -1.82
C SER A 199 5.98 -2.99 -1.37
N GLU A 200 6.22 -4.02 -2.18
CA GLU A 200 5.94 -5.43 -1.85
C GLU A 200 6.58 -5.83 -0.52
N ASN A 201 7.85 -5.49 -0.30
CA ASN A 201 8.56 -5.80 0.94
C ASN A 201 7.92 -5.13 2.17
N LEU A 202 7.50 -3.87 2.05
CA LEU A 202 6.83 -3.18 3.14
C LEU A 202 5.43 -3.76 3.40
N ILE A 203 4.66 -4.03 2.35
CA ILE A 203 3.32 -4.64 2.46
C ILE A 203 3.40 -6.00 3.15
N ASN A 204 4.27 -6.90 2.69
CA ASN A 204 4.43 -8.23 3.29
C ASN A 204 4.74 -8.13 4.78
N LYS A 205 5.61 -7.19 5.17
CA LYS A 205 5.92 -6.94 6.57
C LYS A 205 4.73 -6.43 7.38
N ILE A 206 3.89 -5.58 6.80
CA ILE A 206 2.66 -5.11 7.45
C ILE A 206 1.69 -6.28 7.65
N ILE A 207 1.50 -7.12 6.62
CA ILE A 207 0.63 -8.30 6.69
C ILE A 207 1.11 -9.27 7.76
N GLU A 208 2.42 -9.57 7.82
CA GLU A 208 3.00 -10.42 8.87
C GLU A 208 2.76 -9.86 10.28
N GLU A 209 2.90 -8.55 10.47
CA GLU A 209 2.66 -7.89 11.75
C GLU A 209 1.17 -7.91 12.12
N ILE A 210 0.27 -7.70 11.16
CA ILE A 210 -1.19 -7.83 11.35
C ILE A 210 -1.57 -9.26 11.73
N ASP A 211 -1.02 -10.26 11.06
CA ASP A 211 -1.33 -11.66 11.34
C ASP A 211 -0.88 -12.07 12.75
N ALA A 212 0.32 -11.62 13.17
CA ALA A 212 0.78 -11.84 14.53
C ALA A 212 -0.14 -11.18 15.58
N GLU A 213 -0.56 -9.95 15.33
CA GLU A 213 -1.47 -9.19 16.21
C GLU A 213 -2.85 -9.87 16.31
N LEU A 214 -3.42 -10.32 15.19
CA LEU A 214 -4.70 -11.04 15.18
C LEU A 214 -4.65 -12.34 15.99
N ILE A 215 -3.54 -13.10 15.89
CA ILE A 215 -3.34 -14.33 16.67
C ILE A 215 -3.20 -14.02 18.17
N GLU A 216 -2.53 -12.93 18.54
CA GLU A 216 -2.40 -12.52 19.93
C GLU A 216 -3.76 -12.12 20.51
N GLN A 217 -4.54 -11.33 19.76
CA GLN A 217 -5.85 -10.87 20.19
C GLN A 217 -6.89 -12.00 20.31
N GLU A 218 -6.77 -13.08 19.55
CA GLU A 218 -7.62 -14.29 19.67
C GLU A 218 -7.36 -15.08 20.98
N LYS A 219 -6.18 -14.94 21.61
CA LYS A 219 -5.87 -15.61 22.89
C LYS A 219 -6.47 -14.90 24.10
N ASP A 220 -6.84 -13.64 23.94
CA ASP A 220 -7.38 -12.76 24.99
C ASP A 220 -8.92 -12.73 25.03
N VAL A 221 -9.58 -13.43 24.10
CA VAL A 221 -11.05 -13.59 24.02
C VAL A 221 -11.47 -14.88 24.71
#